data_AF-A0A916ER64-F1
#
_entry.id   AF-A0A916ER64-F1
#
_cell.length_a   1.000
_cell.length_b   1.000
_cell.length_c   1.000
_cell.angle_alpha   90.00
_cell.angle_beta   90.00
_cell.angle_gamma   90.00
#
_symmetry.space_group_name_H-M   'P 1'
#
loop_
_entity.id
_entity.type
_entity.pdbx_description
1 polymer ?
#
loop_
_entity_poly.entity_id
_entity_poly.type
_entity_poly.pdbx_seq_one_letter_code
_entity_poly.pdbx_strand_id
1 'polypeptide(L)'
;MGIQVNGRVQYMPGPWGMAVAAAGAQVEVIDVDPGGTDDVIWSGRTGADGRFSGTSSEWRDNKNLRIWVVSGWPPRGRWVDQSVPDPTDVLLLKLRVRANNRTHEIFPFANTAPLPVILPWGPPYLAKSARALLVVNNTVEMGQARYRALYQFLEASGDAVARSICGPHYQTVRSLNGSAATLQAFLDALRDLAQAPGIQGVDTIVNMHGADGSLLFAGSGSAGVAVANLASGLAGLKLAGKLRLLYNTSCYGHSHAPAFLQGGFNTVIGGRRVVCNSASEYPLLLSNWVAGLGVEAALAPAQAAPLRDPMDQFARSVLGFTDADSFKLVSGNGALTIGALAT
;
A
#
# COMPACT_ATOMS: atom_id res chain seq x y z
N MET A 1 36.02 6.04 -21.47
CA MET A 1 35.42 7.10 -20.64
C MET A 1 34.02 6.63 -20.28
N GLY A 2 33.65 6.63 -19.00
CA GLY A 2 32.31 6.19 -18.58
C GLY A 2 31.21 7.06 -19.19
N ILE A 3 30.06 6.45 -19.49
CA ILE A 3 28.88 7.14 -20.01
C ILE A 3 27.91 7.47 -18.88
N GLN A 4 27.21 8.60 -18.98
CA GLN A 4 26.12 8.91 -18.07
C GLN A 4 24.92 8.02 -18.39
N VAL A 5 24.36 7.39 -17.37
CA VAL A 5 23.15 6.58 -17.45
C VAL A 5 22.07 7.19 -16.56
N ASN A 6 20.86 7.34 -17.10
CA ASN A 6 19.71 7.74 -16.30
C ASN A 6 18.39 7.33 -16.96
N GLY A 7 17.37 7.13 -16.13
CA GLY A 7 16.03 6.79 -16.58
C GLY A 7 15.05 6.61 -15.44
N ARG A 8 13.88 6.09 -15.79
CA ARG A 8 12.81 5.74 -14.84
C ARG A 8 12.24 4.38 -15.19
N VAL A 9 11.94 3.56 -14.19
CA VAL A 9 11.27 2.27 -14.36
C VAL A 9 9.87 2.37 -13.77
N GLN A 10 8.87 1.93 -14.52
CA GLN A 10 7.47 1.84 -14.11
C GLN A 10 6.91 0.47 -14.42
N TYR A 11 5.88 0.06 -13.68
CA TYR A 11 5.06 -1.07 -14.05
C TYR A 11 4.08 -0.67 -15.15
N MET A 12 3.72 -1.62 -16.00
CA MET A 12 2.64 -1.45 -16.97
C MET A 12 1.35 -1.01 -16.25
N PRO A 13 0.50 -0.15 -16.85
CA PRO A 13 -0.80 0.19 -16.30
C PRO A 13 -1.62 -1.05 -15.91
N GLY A 14 -2.33 -0.98 -14.79
CA GLY A 14 -3.19 -2.08 -14.33
C GLY A 14 -4.09 -1.69 -13.15
N PRO A 15 -4.67 -2.68 -12.43
CA PRO A 15 -5.50 -2.44 -11.23
C PRO A 15 -4.79 -1.71 -10.07
N TRP A 16 -3.48 -1.50 -10.19
CA TRP A 16 -2.64 -0.72 -9.28
C TRP A 16 -2.45 0.74 -9.72
N GLY A 17 -2.95 1.14 -10.90
CA GLY A 17 -2.85 2.50 -11.45
C GLY A 17 -2.08 2.58 -12.77
N MET A 18 -2.03 3.79 -13.35
CA MET A 18 -1.46 4.06 -14.68
C MET A 18 0.06 4.30 -14.71
N ALA A 19 0.68 4.67 -13.58
CA ALA A 19 2.06 5.15 -13.56
C ALA A 19 2.82 4.75 -12.30
N VAL A 20 2.66 3.50 -11.85
CA VAL A 20 3.28 3.02 -10.61
C VAL A 20 4.78 2.82 -10.82
N ALA A 21 5.57 3.52 -10.03
CA ALA A 21 7.03 3.39 -10.01
C ALA A 21 7.47 1.99 -9.55
N ALA A 22 8.47 1.42 -10.21
CA ALA A 22 9.08 0.16 -9.79
C ALA A 22 10.15 0.41 -8.72
N ALA A 23 9.74 0.91 -7.54
CA ALA A 23 10.66 1.29 -6.48
C ALA A 23 11.54 0.11 -6.01
N GLY A 24 12.83 0.38 -5.76
CA GLY A 24 13.81 -0.59 -5.31
C GLY A 24 14.21 -1.67 -6.34
N ALA A 25 13.72 -1.60 -7.59
CA ALA A 25 14.12 -2.50 -8.67
C ALA A 25 15.64 -2.39 -8.92
N GLN A 26 16.28 -3.53 -9.16
CA GLN A 26 17.68 -3.58 -9.58
C GLN A 26 17.74 -3.30 -11.08
N VAL A 27 18.65 -2.42 -11.49
CA VAL A 27 18.87 -2.04 -12.89
C VAL A 27 20.32 -2.28 -13.24
N GLU A 28 20.56 -2.99 -14.33
CA GLU A 28 21.88 -3.23 -14.92
C GLU A 28 21.88 -2.65 -16.34
N VAL A 29 22.88 -1.84 -16.68
CA VAL A 29 23.17 -1.46 -18.07
C VAL A 29 24.30 -2.35 -18.54
N ILE A 30 24.06 -3.03 -19.65
CA ILE A 30 24.91 -4.06 -20.21
C ILE A 30 25.39 -3.56 -21.57
N ASP A 31 26.70 -3.60 -21.80
CA ASP A 31 27.24 -3.47 -23.14
C ASP A 31 27.15 -4.81 -23.86
N VAL A 32 26.70 -4.80 -25.11
CA VAL A 32 26.43 -6.02 -25.88
C VAL A 32 27.49 -6.13 -26.96
N ASP A 33 28.45 -7.01 -26.74
CA ASP A 33 29.60 -7.22 -27.63
C ASP A 33 29.30 -8.22 -28.74
N PRO A 34 29.24 -7.79 -30.02
CA PRO A 34 29.06 -8.71 -31.13
C PRO A 34 30.29 -9.62 -31.28
N GLY A 35 30.18 -10.86 -30.78
CA GLY A 35 31.28 -11.84 -30.80
C GLY A 35 32.15 -11.85 -29.54
N GLY A 36 31.76 -11.11 -28.50
CA GLY A 36 32.36 -11.09 -27.17
C GLY A 36 31.42 -11.65 -26.10
N THR A 37 31.68 -11.28 -24.83
CA THR A 37 30.80 -11.58 -23.70
C THR A 37 30.18 -10.28 -23.22
N ASP A 38 28.86 -10.19 -23.18
CA ASP A 38 28.15 -9.03 -22.63
C ASP A 38 28.65 -8.63 -21.23
N ASP A 39 29.00 -7.34 -21.06
CA ASP A 39 29.53 -6.81 -19.82
C ASP A 39 28.57 -5.87 -19.09
N VAL A 40 28.42 -6.05 -17.77
CA VAL A 40 27.65 -5.13 -16.93
C VAL A 40 28.50 -3.90 -16.63
N ILE A 41 28.34 -2.85 -17.42
CA ILE A 41 29.07 -1.59 -17.27
C ILE A 41 28.46 -0.66 -16.23
N TRP A 42 27.23 -0.90 -15.78
CA TRP A 42 26.64 -0.17 -14.65
C TRP A 42 25.57 -1.00 -13.93
N SER A 43 25.50 -0.87 -12.61
CA SER A 43 24.44 -1.46 -11.79
C SER A 43 23.98 -0.48 -10.71
N GLY A 44 22.68 -0.43 -10.48
CA GLY A 44 22.08 0.40 -9.44
C GLY A 44 20.69 -0.07 -9.04
N ARG A 45 20.02 0.74 -8.21
CA ARG A 45 18.62 0.53 -7.83
C ARG A 45 17.81 1.78 -8.10
N THR A 46 16.54 1.59 -8.42
CA THR A 46 15.60 2.71 -8.56
C THR A 46 15.18 3.27 -7.20
N GLY A 47 15.01 4.58 -7.10
CA GLY A 47 14.41 5.25 -5.94
C GLY A 47 12.90 5.01 -5.80
N ALA A 48 12.26 5.66 -4.82
CA ALA A 48 10.82 5.54 -4.56
C ALA A 48 9.95 6.02 -5.74
N ASP A 49 10.46 6.95 -6.55
CA ASP A 49 9.80 7.46 -7.77
C ASP A 49 10.11 6.62 -9.03
N GLY A 50 10.90 5.55 -8.87
CA GLY A 50 11.33 4.65 -9.94
C GLY A 50 12.54 5.17 -10.73
N ARG A 51 13.14 6.31 -10.36
CA ARG A 51 14.29 6.86 -11.08
C ARG A 51 15.60 6.17 -10.72
N PHE A 52 16.49 6.08 -11.68
CA PHE A 52 17.87 5.64 -11.51
C PHE A 52 18.82 6.56 -12.28
N SER A 53 20.05 6.72 -11.78
CA SER A 53 21.11 7.47 -12.47
C SER A 53 22.50 7.04 -11.99
N GLY A 54 23.51 7.28 -12.82
CA GLY A 54 24.90 7.06 -12.47
C GLY A 54 25.84 7.23 -13.67
N THR A 55 27.10 6.89 -13.47
CA THR A 55 28.13 6.84 -14.53
C THR A 55 28.61 5.40 -14.65
N SER A 56 28.65 4.87 -15.87
CA SER A 56 29.15 3.52 -16.12
C SER A 56 30.66 3.41 -15.87
N SER A 57 31.16 2.18 -15.75
CA SER A 57 32.57 1.87 -15.99
C SER A 57 32.95 2.17 -17.45
N GLU A 58 34.23 2.01 -17.75
CA GLU A 58 34.67 1.91 -19.14
C GLU A 58 33.85 0.82 -19.84
N TRP A 59 33.32 1.15 -21.02
CA TRP A 59 32.60 0.21 -21.86
C TRP A 59 33.52 -0.33 -22.95
N ARG A 60 34.52 0.46 -23.39
CA ARG A 60 35.45 0.01 -24.40
C ARG A 60 36.39 -1.05 -23.87
N ASP A 61 36.29 -2.23 -24.44
CA ASP A 61 37.24 -3.29 -24.22
C ASP A 61 38.56 -3.02 -24.92
N ASN A 62 39.64 -3.53 -24.30
CA ASN A 62 40.94 -3.56 -24.94
C ASN A 62 41.30 -4.99 -25.34
N LYS A 63 41.80 -5.16 -26.57
CA LYS A 63 42.44 -6.40 -27.02
C LYS A 63 43.95 -6.26 -26.97
N ASN A 64 44.60 -7.32 -26.49
CA ASN A 64 46.05 -7.45 -26.61
C ASN A 64 46.37 -7.90 -28.04
N LEU A 65 46.83 -6.96 -28.87
CA LEU A 65 47.28 -7.25 -30.22
C LEU A 65 48.80 -7.30 -30.25
N ARG A 66 49.33 -8.33 -30.90
CA ARG A 66 50.76 -8.45 -31.17
C ARG A 66 51.11 -7.65 -32.42
N ILE A 67 51.78 -6.52 -32.24
CA ILE A 67 52.13 -5.61 -33.33
C ILE A 67 53.64 -5.61 -33.58
N TRP A 68 54.04 -5.42 -34.83
CA TRP A 68 55.44 -5.29 -35.20
C TRP A 68 55.86 -3.83 -35.10
N VAL A 69 56.72 -3.51 -34.13
CA VAL A 69 57.22 -2.16 -33.93
C VAL A 69 58.61 -2.05 -34.55
N VAL A 70 58.77 -1.15 -35.53
CA VAL A 70 60.06 -0.86 -36.18
C VAL A 70 60.78 0.24 -35.40
N SER A 71 62.07 0.07 -35.13
CA SER A 71 62.91 1.05 -34.43
C SER A 71 64.29 1.19 -35.07
N GLY A 72 64.81 2.43 -35.07
CA GLY A 72 66.16 2.77 -35.53
C GLY A 72 66.38 2.69 -37.04
N TRP A 73 67.58 3.07 -37.46
CA TRP A 73 68.11 2.85 -38.81
C TRP A 73 69.47 2.15 -38.71
N PRO A 74 69.72 1.03 -39.44
CA PRO A 74 68.80 0.34 -40.34
C PRO A 74 67.57 -0.23 -39.60
N PRO A 75 66.40 -0.37 -40.25
CA PRO A 75 65.15 -0.72 -39.58
C PRO A 75 65.26 -2.13 -38.98
N ARG A 76 65.22 -2.20 -37.65
CA ARG A 76 65.07 -3.44 -36.89
C ARG A 76 63.74 -3.39 -36.16
N GLY A 77 62.98 -4.48 -36.21
CA GLY A 77 61.71 -4.54 -35.51
C GLY A 77 61.67 -5.65 -34.46
N ARG A 78 60.70 -5.53 -33.56
CA ARG A 78 60.34 -6.58 -32.62
C ARG A 78 58.82 -6.65 -32.51
N TRP A 79 58.30 -7.84 -32.24
CA TRP A 79 56.92 -8.00 -31.83
C TRP A 79 56.74 -7.47 -30.41
N VAL A 80 55.74 -6.62 -30.21
CA VAL A 80 55.33 -6.12 -28.89
C VAL A 80 53.84 -6.39 -28.76
N ASP A 81 53.43 -6.92 -27.61
CA ASP A 81 52.02 -7.01 -27.26
C ASP A 81 51.57 -5.63 -26.78
N GLN A 82 50.62 -5.05 -27.50
CA GLN A 82 50.04 -3.75 -27.15
C GLN A 82 48.55 -3.95 -26.87
N SER A 83 48.11 -3.43 -25.73
CA SER A 83 46.70 -3.29 -25.41
C SER A 83 46.15 -2.11 -26.21
N VAL A 84 45.24 -2.39 -27.14
CA VAL A 84 44.57 -1.39 -27.97
C VAL A 84 43.06 -1.54 -27.85
N PRO A 85 42.28 -0.44 -28.00
CA PRO A 85 40.82 -0.53 -28.03
C PRO A 85 40.35 -1.52 -29.09
N ASP A 86 39.39 -2.37 -28.74
CA ASP A 86 38.83 -3.33 -29.67
C ASP A 86 38.09 -2.61 -30.80
N PRO A 87 38.53 -2.72 -32.07
CA PRO A 87 37.84 -2.04 -33.17
C PRO A 87 36.48 -2.67 -33.50
N THR A 88 36.16 -3.86 -32.98
CA THR A 88 34.84 -4.49 -33.16
C THR A 88 33.82 -4.09 -32.10
N ASP A 89 34.27 -3.41 -31.05
CA ASP A 89 33.43 -2.99 -29.95
C ASP A 89 32.62 -1.75 -30.37
N VAL A 90 31.30 -1.93 -30.32
CA VAL A 90 30.31 -0.92 -30.71
C VAL A 90 29.39 -0.76 -29.53
N LEU A 91 29.31 0.46 -28.98
CA LEU A 91 28.45 0.78 -27.86
C LEU A 91 26.99 0.40 -28.17
N LEU A 92 26.55 -0.71 -27.61
CA LEU A 92 25.25 -1.31 -27.91
C LEU A 92 24.61 -1.74 -26.60
N LEU A 93 23.79 -0.86 -26.04
CA LEU A 93 23.34 -1.05 -24.67
C LEU A 93 22.07 -1.89 -24.60
N LYS A 94 22.03 -2.77 -23.61
CA LYS A 94 20.85 -3.47 -23.12
C LYS A 94 20.59 -3.05 -21.68
N LEU A 95 19.33 -2.86 -21.33
CA LEU A 95 18.92 -2.64 -19.94
C LEU A 95 18.33 -3.93 -19.39
N ARG A 96 18.84 -4.42 -18.26
CA ARG A 96 18.22 -5.51 -17.50
C ARG A 96 17.64 -4.95 -16.22
N VAL A 97 16.35 -5.18 -15.99
CA VAL A 97 15.66 -4.79 -14.77
C VAL A 97 15.16 -6.01 -14.03
N ARG A 98 15.48 -6.12 -12.73
CA ARG A 98 14.97 -7.17 -11.85
C ARG A 98 14.07 -6.58 -10.77
N ALA A 99 12.84 -7.06 -10.69
CA ALA A 99 11.85 -6.67 -9.69
C ALA A 99 10.89 -7.84 -9.40
N ASN A 100 10.52 -8.06 -8.14
CA ASN A 100 9.55 -9.09 -7.72
C ASN A 100 9.89 -10.50 -8.24
N ASN A 101 11.17 -10.89 -8.17
CA ASN A 101 11.69 -12.16 -8.71
C ASN A 101 11.46 -12.37 -10.22
N ARG A 102 11.26 -11.29 -10.98
CA ARG A 102 11.15 -11.30 -12.44
C ARG A 102 12.25 -10.43 -13.04
N THR A 103 12.66 -10.79 -14.24
CA THR A 103 13.70 -10.09 -15.01
C THR A 103 13.10 -9.65 -16.35
N HIS A 104 13.34 -8.41 -16.75
CA HIS A 104 12.99 -7.87 -18.06
C HIS A 104 14.25 -7.29 -18.69
N GLU A 105 14.50 -7.65 -19.94
CA GLU A 105 15.59 -7.08 -20.73
C GLU A 105 14.99 -6.22 -21.84
N ILE A 106 15.53 -5.01 -22.01
CA ILE A 106 15.15 -4.05 -23.05
C ILE A 106 16.35 -3.80 -23.94
N PHE A 107 16.14 -3.93 -25.24
CA PHE A 107 17.16 -3.75 -26.24
C PHE A 107 16.55 -3.20 -27.55
N PRO A 108 17.15 -2.17 -28.19
CA PRO A 108 18.29 -1.39 -27.70
C PRO A 108 17.88 -0.40 -26.61
N PHE A 109 18.81 -0.06 -25.71
CA PHE A 109 18.66 0.99 -24.71
C PHE A 109 19.51 2.22 -25.08
N ALA A 110 18.95 3.41 -24.93
CA ALA A 110 19.71 4.65 -24.99
C ALA A 110 20.19 5.02 -23.57
N ASN A 111 21.44 5.45 -23.43
CA ASN A 111 22.05 5.77 -22.12
C ASN A 111 21.25 6.85 -21.35
N THR A 112 20.44 7.64 -22.03
CA THR A 112 19.36 8.43 -21.42
C THR A 112 18.02 7.95 -21.95
N ALA A 113 17.13 7.56 -21.04
CA ALA A 113 15.76 7.15 -21.39
C ALA A 113 14.78 8.28 -21.03
N PRO A 114 14.38 9.15 -22.00
CA PRO A 114 13.39 10.19 -21.75
C PRO A 114 12.00 9.62 -21.47
N LEU A 115 11.73 8.41 -21.96
CA LEU A 115 10.53 7.64 -21.67
C LEU A 115 10.80 6.61 -20.58
N PRO A 116 9.85 6.37 -19.66
CA PRO A 116 9.99 5.31 -18.67
C PRO A 116 10.13 3.93 -19.32
N VAL A 117 11.01 3.12 -18.76
CA VAL A 117 11.09 1.69 -19.02
C VAL A 117 9.87 1.03 -18.37
N ILE A 118 9.05 0.37 -19.18
CA ILE A 118 7.81 -0.27 -18.72
C ILE A 118 8.05 -1.76 -18.48
N LEU A 119 7.89 -2.20 -17.24
CA LEU A 119 7.89 -3.62 -16.90
C LEU A 119 6.55 -4.23 -17.33
N PRO A 120 6.53 -5.36 -18.06
CA PRO A 120 5.30 -5.96 -18.59
C PRO A 120 4.46 -6.69 -17.52
N TRP A 121 4.70 -6.40 -16.25
CA TRP A 121 3.95 -6.92 -15.11
C TRP A 121 3.69 -5.81 -14.08
N GLY A 122 2.84 -6.10 -13.09
CA GLY A 122 2.52 -5.17 -12.00
C GLY A 122 3.43 -5.28 -10.78
N PRO A 123 3.36 -4.31 -9.85
CA PRO A 123 3.88 -4.52 -8.51
C PRO A 123 3.20 -5.74 -7.86
N PRO A 124 3.73 -6.26 -6.74
CA PRO A 124 2.98 -7.18 -5.91
C PRO A 124 1.63 -6.54 -5.57
N TYR A 125 0.55 -7.20 -5.95
CA TYR A 125 -0.80 -6.68 -5.85
C TYR A 125 -1.67 -7.71 -5.14
N LEU A 126 -2.36 -7.26 -4.10
CA LEU A 126 -3.29 -8.10 -3.37
C LEU A 126 -4.57 -8.21 -4.19
N ALA A 127 -4.79 -9.31 -4.89
CA ALA A 127 -5.98 -9.52 -5.73
C ALA A 127 -7.28 -9.63 -4.89
N LYS A 128 -8.44 -9.35 -5.51
CA LYS A 128 -9.77 -9.52 -4.89
C LYS A 128 -9.90 -10.89 -4.19
N SER A 129 -9.48 -11.96 -4.88
CA SER A 129 -9.55 -13.35 -4.43
C SER A 129 -8.65 -13.67 -3.23
N ALA A 130 -7.93 -12.68 -2.70
CA ALA A 130 -7.06 -12.81 -1.54
C ALA A 130 -7.39 -11.77 -0.45
N ARG A 131 -8.53 -11.07 -0.56
CA ARG A 131 -8.98 -10.07 0.40
C ARG A 131 -10.21 -10.53 1.16
N ALA A 132 -10.21 -10.32 2.47
CA ALA A 132 -11.38 -10.46 3.33
C ALA A 132 -11.74 -9.11 3.96
N LEU A 133 -13.04 -8.90 4.16
CA LEU A 133 -13.58 -7.77 4.91
C LEU A 133 -14.37 -8.28 6.11
N LEU A 134 -14.07 -7.74 7.29
CA LEU A 134 -14.88 -7.91 8.49
C LEU A 134 -15.64 -6.62 8.77
N VAL A 135 -16.97 -6.69 8.89
CA VAL A 135 -17.81 -5.57 9.31
C VAL A 135 -18.37 -5.87 10.70
N VAL A 136 -18.19 -4.96 11.64
CA VAL A 136 -18.68 -5.11 13.02
C VAL A 136 -19.63 -3.97 13.31
N ASN A 137 -20.90 -4.27 13.56
CA ASN A 137 -21.93 -3.27 13.85
C ASN A 137 -22.55 -3.53 15.23
N ASN A 138 -22.47 -2.54 16.13
CA ASN A 138 -23.17 -2.55 17.41
C ASN A 138 -23.45 -1.12 17.87
N THR A 139 -24.55 -0.54 17.39
CA THR A 139 -24.97 0.81 17.77
C THR A 139 -26.25 0.80 18.59
N VAL A 140 -27.05 -0.28 18.53
CA VAL A 140 -28.35 -0.32 19.21
C VAL A 140 -28.21 -0.63 20.69
N GLU A 141 -27.48 -1.69 21.05
CA GLU A 141 -27.43 -2.21 22.44
C GLU A 141 -26.90 -1.18 23.43
N MET A 142 -25.90 -0.41 22.98
CA MET A 142 -25.13 0.50 23.81
C MET A 142 -25.51 1.98 23.60
N GLY A 143 -26.52 2.23 22.77
CA GLY A 143 -27.00 3.56 22.44
C GLY A 143 -28.05 4.09 23.43
N GLN A 144 -28.21 5.42 23.45
CA GLN A 144 -29.30 6.06 24.20
C GLN A 144 -30.67 5.62 23.68
N ALA A 145 -31.56 5.19 24.57
CA ALA A 145 -32.89 4.66 24.23
C ALA A 145 -33.72 5.61 23.33
N ARG A 146 -33.61 6.93 23.54
CA ARG A 146 -34.31 7.95 22.73
C ARG A 146 -33.91 7.97 21.26
N TYR A 147 -32.74 7.44 20.91
CA TYR A 147 -32.22 7.39 19.53
C TYR A 147 -32.23 5.96 18.96
N ARG A 148 -32.93 5.01 19.60
CA ARG A 148 -32.93 3.59 19.21
C ARG A 148 -33.25 3.36 17.73
N ALA A 149 -34.26 4.05 17.17
CA ALA A 149 -34.62 3.90 15.76
C ALA A 149 -33.50 4.36 14.81
N LEU A 150 -32.84 5.47 15.16
CA LEU A 150 -31.66 5.95 14.42
C LEU A 150 -30.53 4.91 14.50
N TYR A 151 -30.23 4.37 15.67
CA TYR A 151 -29.19 3.36 15.81
C TYR A 151 -29.52 2.07 15.06
N GLN A 152 -30.77 1.62 15.06
CA GLN A 152 -31.20 0.47 14.26
C GLN A 152 -30.97 0.72 12.76
N PHE A 153 -31.30 1.91 12.29
CA PHE A 153 -31.00 2.32 10.93
C PHE A 153 -29.49 2.34 10.64
N LEU A 154 -28.67 2.92 11.53
CA LEU A 154 -27.22 2.96 11.36
C LEU A 154 -26.58 1.57 11.38
N GLU A 155 -27.06 0.66 12.23
CA GLU A 155 -26.57 -0.72 12.30
C GLU A 155 -26.89 -1.50 11.02
N ALA A 156 -28.14 -1.43 10.56
CA ALA A 156 -28.57 -2.09 9.33
C ALA A 156 -27.91 -1.49 8.07
N SER A 157 -27.82 -0.16 8.00
CA SER A 157 -27.23 0.53 6.85
C SER A 157 -25.71 0.36 6.79
N GLY A 158 -25.02 0.31 7.94
CA GLY A 158 -23.58 0.07 7.99
C GLY A 158 -23.19 -1.23 7.29
N ASP A 159 -23.86 -2.34 7.61
CA ASP A 159 -23.63 -3.63 6.94
C ASP A 159 -24.03 -3.61 5.46
N ALA A 160 -25.25 -3.12 5.17
CA ALA A 160 -25.78 -3.12 3.81
C ALA A 160 -24.93 -2.28 2.84
N VAL A 161 -24.51 -1.08 3.26
CA VAL A 161 -23.66 -0.19 2.47
C VAL A 161 -22.28 -0.80 2.27
N ALA A 162 -21.65 -1.34 3.32
CA ALA A 162 -20.36 -2.01 3.20
C ALA A 162 -20.42 -3.20 2.24
N ARG A 163 -21.45 -4.05 2.33
CA ARG A 163 -21.63 -5.19 1.41
C ARG A 163 -21.87 -4.74 -0.02
N SER A 164 -22.69 -3.71 -0.22
CA SER A 164 -23.00 -3.19 -1.57
C SER A 164 -21.75 -2.62 -2.26
N ILE A 165 -21.00 -1.78 -1.55
CA ILE A 165 -19.83 -1.09 -2.13
C ILE A 165 -18.61 -2.02 -2.16
N CYS A 166 -18.32 -2.72 -1.07
CA CYS A 166 -17.10 -3.51 -0.94
C CYS A 166 -17.27 -4.95 -1.44
N GLY A 167 -18.45 -5.56 -1.37
CA GLY A 167 -18.67 -6.96 -1.77
C GLY A 167 -18.09 -7.34 -3.14
N PRO A 168 -18.24 -6.51 -4.19
CA PRO A 168 -17.64 -6.77 -5.50
C PRO A 168 -16.10 -6.79 -5.52
N HIS A 169 -15.42 -6.29 -4.48
CA HIS A 169 -13.96 -6.07 -4.42
C HIS A 169 -13.22 -6.94 -3.39
N TYR A 170 -13.96 -7.74 -2.61
CA TYR A 170 -13.42 -8.71 -1.64
C TYR A 170 -13.83 -10.13 -2.04
N GLN A 171 -13.04 -11.14 -1.66
CA GLN A 171 -13.43 -12.53 -1.80
C GLN A 171 -14.57 -12.87 -0.86
N THR A 172 -14.49 -12.37 0.37
CA THR A 172 -15.47 -12.63 1.42
C THR A 172 -15.71 -11.39 2.25
N VAL A 173 -16.97 -11.20 2.65
CA VAL A 173 -17.41 -10.15 3.58
C VAL A 173 -18.19 -10.83 4.71
N ARG A 174 -17.60 -10.86 5.90
CA ARG A 174 -18.22 -11.38 7.13
C ARG A 174 -18.70 -10.21 7.97
N SER A 175 -19.88 -10.36 8.58
CA SER A 175 -20.44 -9.33 9.45
C SER A 175 -20.77 -9.89 10.82
N LEU A 176 -20.53 -9.10 11.86
CA LEU A 176 -20.96 -9.33 13.23
C LEU A 176 -21.88 -8.17 13.62
N ASN A 177 -23.16 -8.44 13.85
CA ASN A 177 -24.18 -7.42 14.08
C ASN A 177 -24.85 -7.64 15.44
N GLY A 178 -25.21 -6.55 16.13
CA GLY A 178 -25.93 -6.57 17.40
C GLY A 178 -25.24 -7.47 18.43
N SER A 179 -26.00 -8.39 19.04
CA SER A 179 -25.49 -9.29 20.09
C SER A 179 -24.38 -10.24 19.64
N ALA A 180 -24.16 -10.41 18.33
CA ALA A 180 -23.05 -11.20 17.80
C ALA A 180 -21.72 -10.43 17.78
N ALA A 181 -21.74 -9.09 17.90
CA ALA A 181 -20.57 -8.24 17.90
C ALA A 181 -19.90 -8.20 19.29
N THR A 182 -19.53 -9.36 19.82
CA THR A 182 -18.76 -9.50 21.06
C THR A 182 -17.26 -9.37 20.77
N LEU A 183 -16.46 -9.05 21.80
CA LEU A 183 -15.00 -9.01 21.67
C LEU A 183 -14.43 -10.34 21.18
N GLN A 184 -14.89 -11.45 21.75
CA GLN A 184 -14.40 -12.77 21.40
C GLN A 184 -14.76 -13.13 19.95
N ALA A 185 -16.00 -12.89 19.53
CA ALA A 185 -16.44 -13.12 18.15
C ALA A 185 -15.66 -12.27 17.14
N PHE A 186 -15.31 -11.03 17.51
CA PHE A 186 -14.45 -10.18 16.70
C PHE A 186 -13.05 -10.76 16.50
N LEU A 187 -12.40 -11.18 17.59
CA LEU A 187 -11.06 -11.79 17.54
C LEU A 187 -11.07 -13.12 16.76
N ASP A 188 -12.09 -13.95 16.96
CA ASP A 188 -12.23 -15.23 16.25
C ASP A 188 -12.50 -14.99 14.76
N ALA A 189 -13.35 -14.02 14.40
CA ALA A 189 -13.60 -13.68 13.02
C ALA A 189 -12.35 -13.18 12.29
N LEU A 190 -11.50 -12.37 12.94
CA LEU A 190 -10.21 -11.97 12.38
C LEU A 190 -9.29 -13.16 12.15
N ARG A 191 -9.18 -14.07 13.13
CA ARG A 191 -8.38 -15.29 13.01
C ARG A 191 -8.86 -16.16 11.85
N ASP A 192 -10.16 -16.45 11.80
CA ASP A 192 -10.76 -17.29 10.77
C ASP A 192 -10.51 -16.72 9.36
N LEU A 193 -10.74 -15.42 9.18
CA LEU A 193 -10.55 -14.76 7.89
C LEU A 193 -9.07 -14.73 7.48
N ALA A 194 -8.15 -14.44 8.42
CA ALA A 194 -6.73 -14.37 8.12
C ALA A 194 -6.09 -15.74 7.85
N GLN A 195 -6.66 -16.82 8.39
CA GLN A 195 -6.23 -18.21 8.19
C GLN A 195 -6.94 -18.90 7.02
N ALA A 196 -8.01 -18.31 6.47
CA ALA A 196 -8.72 -18.88 5.33
C ALA A 196 -7.79 -19.05 4.12
N PRO A 197 -7.83 -20.21 3.42
CA PRO A 197 -6.97 -20.46 2.26
C PRO A 197 -7.10 -19.37 1.19
N GLY A 198 -5.97 -18.85 0.73
CA GLY A 198 -5.90 -17.80 -0.28
C GLY A 198 -6.03 -16.37 0.24
N ILE A 199 -6.54 -16.15 1.47
CA ILE A 199 -6.59 -14.80 2.06
C ILE A 199 -5.18 -14.35 2.45
N GLN A 200 -4.79 -13.18 1.95
CA GLN A 200 -3.52 -12.54 2.25
C GLN A 200 -3.70 -11.18 2.94
N GLY A 201 -4.90 -10.58 2.89
CA GLY A 201 -5.20 -9.34 3.60
C GLY A 201 -6.62 -9.30 4.16
N VAL A 202 -6.75 -8.79 5.38
CA VAL A 202 -8.02 -8.56 6.07
C VAL A 202 -8.15 -7.07 6.36
N ASP A 203 -9.24 -6.48 5.86
CA ASP A 203 -9.67 -5.15 6.28
C ASP A 203 -10.85 -5.28 7.25
N THR A 204 -11.05 -4.26 8.07
CA THR A 204 -12.08 -4.26 9.10
C THR A 204 -12.78 -2.92 9.16
N ILE A 205 -14.10 -2.95 9.26
CA ILE A 205 -14.92 -1.77 9.53
C ILE A 205 -15.64 -1.97 10.85
N VAL A 206 -15.55 -0.97 11.72
CA VAL A 206 -16.12 -0.96 13.07
C VAL A 206 -17.10 0.20 13.17
N ASN A 207 -18.39 -0.15 13.24
CA ASN A 207 -19.52 0.75 13.41
C ASN A 207 -20.17 0.49 14.78
N MET A 208 -19.59 1.05 15.84
CA MET A 208 -20.11 0.87 17.20
C MET A 208 -20.00 2.15 18.01
N HIS A 209 -20.53 2.13 19.23
CA HIS A 209 -20.23 3.16 20.20
C HIS A 209 -18.80 3.03 20.74
N GLY A 210 -18.22 4.17 21.09
CA GLY A 210 -16.89 4.26 21.68
C GLY A 210 -16.84 5.42 22.69
N ALA A 211 -15.87 5.34 23.58
CA ALA A 211 -15.45 6.43 24.43
C ALA A 211 -13.92 6.50 24.38
N ASP A 212 -13.32 7.56 24.93
CA ASP A 212 -11.86 7.66 24.97
C ASP A 212 -11.23 6.41 25.62
N GLY A 213 -10.42 5.68 24.86
CA GLY A 213 -9.78 4.45 25.30
C GLY A 213 -10.68 3.21 25.45
N SER A 214 -11.92 3.20 24.93
CA SER A 214 -12.79 2.01 25.01
C SER A 214 -13.79 1.85 23.85
N LEU A 215 -14.08 0.60 23.51
CA LEU A 215 -15.09 0.22 22.49
C LEU A 215 -16.21 -0.61 23.10
N LEU A 216 -17.46 -0.30 22.74
CA LEU A 216 -18.63 -0.87 23.36
C LEU A 216 -19.13 -2.08 22.55
N PHE A 217 -18.43 -3.21 22.71
CA PHE A 217 -18.85 -4.52 22.18
C PHE A 217 -20.14 -5.02 22.87
N ALA A 218 -20.87 -5.91 22.22
CA ALA A 218 -22.03 -6.55 22.82
C ALA A 218 -21.65 -7.25 24.13
N GLY A 219 -22.46 -7.06 25.17
CA GLY A 219 -22.24 -7.62 26.50
C GLY A 219 -21.11 -6.97 27.33
N SER A 220 -20.44 -5.91 26.86
CA SER A 220 -19.37 -5.25 27.65
C SER A 220 -19.90 -4.33 28.77
N GLY A 221 -21.21 -4.03 28.77
CA GLY A 221 -21.78 -3.00 29.62
C GLY A 221 -21.27 -1.59 29.27
N SER A 222 -21.71 -0.59 30.03
CA SER A 222 -21.47 0.84 29.74
C SER A 222 -20.01 1.27 29.82
N ALA A 223 -19.16 0.49 30.50
CA ALA A 223 -17.73 0.75 30.60
C ALA A 223 -16.97 0.40 29.31
N GLY A 224 -17.56 -0.40 28.42
CA GLY A 224 -16.89 -0.85 27.20
C GLY A 224 -15.73 -1.82 27.48
N VAL A 225 -15.05 -2.20 26.41
CA VAL A 225 -13.78 -2.93 26.43
C VAL A 225 -12.65 -1.93 26.32
N ALA A 226 -11.78 -1.89 27.33
CA ALA A 226 -10.57 -1.06 27.30
C ALA A 226 -9.65 -1.44 26.11
N VAL A 227 -9.09 -0.44 25.45
CA VAL A 227 -8.21 -0.65 24.28
C VAL A 227 -6.95 -1.46 24.60
N ALA A 228 -6.48 -1.46 25.84
CA ALA A 228 -5.37 -2.32 26.28
C ALA A 228 -5.71 -3.82 26.19
N ASN A 229 -6.96 -4.18 26.49
CA ASN A 229 -7.43 -5.57 26.38
C ASN A 229 -7.58 -5.96 24.90
N LEU A 230 -8.02 -5.03 24.05
CA LEU A 230 -8.06 -5.21 22.60
C LEU A 230 -6.67 -5.43 22.02
N ALA A 231 -5.69 -4.60 22.38
CA ALA A 231 -4.30 -4.74 21.93
C ALA A 231 -3.74 -6.13 22.28
N SER A 232 -3.95 -6.56 23.53
CA SER A 232 -3.49 -7.87 24.01
C SER A 232 -4.15 -9.02 23.26
N GLY A 233 -5.47 -8.95 23.04
CA GLY A 233 -6.22 -9.94 22.27
C GLY A 233 -5.74 -10.06 20.83
N LEU A 234 -5.56 -8.92 20.13
CA LEU A 234 -5.08 -8.87 18.76
C LEU A 234 -3.64 -9.37 18.62
N ALA A 235 -2.74 -8.93 19.50
CA ALA A 235 -1.35 -9.39 19.52
C ALA A 235 -1.26 -10.91 19.72
N GLY A 236 -2.14 -11.48 20.57
CA GLY A 236 -2.25 -12.92 20.78
C GLY A 236 -2.63 -13.72 19.53
N LEU A 237 -3.28 -13.10 18.53
CA LEU A 237 -3.62 -13.75 17.27
C LEU A 237 -2.41 -13.95 16.34
N LYS A 238 -1.34 -13.17 16.51
CA LYS A 238 -0.13 -13.19 15.68
C LYS A 238 -0.42 -13.04 14.18
N LEU A 239 -1.29 -12.07 13.83
CA LEU A 239 -1.75 -11.81 12.46
C LEU A 239 -1.05 -10.62 11.79
N ALA A 240 0.11 -10.18 12.31
CA ALA A 240 0.92 -9.16 11.66
C ALA A 240 1.25 -9.59 10.21
N GLY A 241 1.15 -8.66 9.25
CA GLY A 241 1.27 -8.98 7.82
C GLY A 241 0.02 -9.63 7.21
N LYS A 242 -1.12 -9.66 7.91
CA LYS A 242 -2.46 -9.97 7.35
C LYS A 242 -3.46 -8.85 7.57
N LEU A 243 -3.43 -8.18 8.71
CA LEU A 243 -4.37 -7.11 9.04
C LEU A 243 -3.90 -5.80 8.38
N ARG A 244 -4.75 -5.17 7.56
CA ARG A 244 -4.35 -4.02 6.73
C ARG A 244 -5.01 -2.73 7.19
N LEU A 245 -6.29 -2.54 6.84
CA LEU A 245 -7.06 -1.34 7.18
C LEU A 245 -8.05 -1.64 8.30
N LEU A 246 -8.08 -0.78 9.32
CA LEU A 246 -9.21 -0.66 10.24
C LEU A 246 -9.87 0.70 10.06
N TYR A 247 -11.14 0.70 9.66
CA TYR A 247 -11.97 1.91 9.65
C TYR A 247 -12.92 1.92 10.85
N ASN A 248 -12.66 2.81 11.82
CA ASN A 248 -13.42 2.91 13.06
C ASN A 248 -14.30 4.17 13.08
N THR A 249 -15.62 4.00 13.01
CA THR A 249 -16.58 5.12 13.06
C THR A 249 -17.03 5.45 14.48
N SER A 250 -16.48 4.79 15.50
CA SER A 250 -16.84 5.03 16.89
C SER A 250 -16.37 6.41 17.36
N CYS A 251 -17.10 7.00 18.30
CA CYS A 251 -16.65 8.22 18.98
C CYS A 251 -15.27 8.00 19.60
N TYR A 252 -14.40 9.01 19.49
CA TYR A 252 -13.00 8.97 19.91
C TYR A 252 -12.20 7.83 19.29
N GLY A 253 -12.60 7.33 18.11
CA GLY A 253 -11.98 6.21 17.42
C GLY A 253 -10.46 6.34 17.23
N HIS A 254 -9.93 7.56 17.13
CA HIS A 254 -8.48 7.79 17.03
C HIS A 254 -7.72 7.40 18.31
N SER A 255 -8.32 7.56 19.50
CA SER A 255 -7.72 7.11 20.76
C SER A 255 -7.47 5.60 20.78
N HIS A 256 -8.19 4.83 19.95
CA HIS A 256 -8.04 3.39 19.84
C HIS A 256 -6.93 2.97 18.87
N ALA A 257 -6.48 3.86 17.99
CA ALA A 257 -5.54 3.53 16.92
C ALA A 257 -4.23 2.89 17.40
N PRO A 258 -3.58 3.35 18.50
CA PRO A 258 -2.35 2.72 18.99
C PRO A 258 -2.53 1.23 19.30
N ALA A 259 -3.66 0.84 19.90
CA ALA A 259 -3.95 -0.55 20.25
C ALA A 259 -4.13 -1.43 19.00
N PHE A 260 -4.80 -0.92 17.97
CA PHE A 260 -5.01 -1.65 16.72
C PHE A 260 -3.74 -1.77 15.88
N LEU A 261 -2.92 -0.71 15.84
CA LEU A 261 -1.60 -0.75 15.19
C LEU A 261 -0.67 -1.74 15.91
N GLN A 262 -0.62 -1.70 17.24
CA GLN A 262 0.12 -2.68 18.04
C GLN A 262 -0.41 -4.11 17.83
N GLY A 263 -1.72 -4.25 17.62
CA GLY A 263 -2.40 -5.51 17.29
C GLY A 263 -2.10 -6.05 15.89
N GLY A 264 -1.40 -5.27 15.04
CA GLY A 264 -0.90 -5.71 13.75
C GLY A 264 -1.61 -5.14 12.52
N PHE A 265 -2.53 -4.18 12.68
CA PHE A 265 -3.05 -3.42 11.54
C PHE A 265 -2.01 -2.43 11.00
N ASN A 266 -1.99 -2.21 9.69
CA ASN A 266 -1.04 -1.29 9.05
C ASN A 266 -1.55 0.15 9.07
N THR A 267 -2.87 0.33 9.00
CA THR A 267 -3.51 1.64 8.97
C THR A 267 -4.81 1.60 9.74
N VAL A 268 -5.04 2.64 10.54
CA VAL A 268 -6.28 2.85 11.30
C VAL A 268 -6.83 4.22 10.97
N ILE A 269 -8.13 4.30 10.67
CA ILE A 269 -8.89 5.54 10.55
C ILE A 269 -9.81 5.63 11.77
N GLY A 270 -9.79 6.76 12.48
CA GLY A 270 -10.64 6.96 13.65
C GLY A 270 -11.07 8.40 13.85
N GLY A 271 -12.26 8.60 14.44
CA GLY A 271 -12.76 9.93 14.79
C GLY A 271 -11.95 10.60 15.89
N ARG A 272 -11.73 11.91 15.76
CA ARG A 272 -11.02 12.74 16.74
C ARG A 272 -11.80 12.87 18.04
N ARG A 273 -13.13 13.04 17.95
CA ARG A 273 -14.05 13.05 19.11
C ARG A 273 -15.36 12.34 18.76
N VAL A 274 -16.50 12.87 19.21
CA VAL A 274 -17.83 12.34 18.90
C VAL A 274 -18.10 12.45 17.40
N VAL A 275 -18.35 11.29 16.77
CA VAL A 275 -18.59 11.16 15.33
C VAL A 275 -20.10 11.17 15.07
N CYS A 276 -20.54 12.16 14.30
CA CYS A 276 -21.94 12.44 13.94
C CYS A 276 -22.17 12.47 12.43
N ASN A 277 -21.13 12.40 11.61
CA ASN A 277 -21.22 12.44 10.14
C ASN A 277 -21.17 11.06 9.46
N SER A 278 -21.15 9.96 10.22
CA SER A 278 -20.88 8.63 9.65
C SER A 278 -21.82 8.27 8.49
N ALA A 279 -23.10 8.65 8.55
CA ALA A 279 -24.05 8.37 7.48
C ALA A 279 -23.70 9.03 6.13
N SER A 280 -23.05 10.20 6.13
CA SER A 280 -22.64 10.91 4.90
C SER A 280 -21.24 10.51 4.44
N GLU A 281 -20.30 10.37 5.37
CA GLU A 281 -18.90 10.06 5.05
C GLU A 281 -18.70 8.61 4.61
N TYR A 282 -19.36 7.67 5.29
CA TYR A 282 -19.15 6.23 5.13
C TYR A 282 -19.24 5.74 3.68
N PRO A 283 -20.33 5.98 2.92
CA PRO A 283 -20.40 5.52 1.54
C PRO A 283 -19.34 6.16 0.63
N LEU A 284 -18.98 7.42 0.87
CA LEU A 284 -17.99 8.13 0.04
C LEU A 284 -16.58 7.58 0.30
N LEU A 285 -16.19 7.40 1.56
CA LEU A 285 -14.91 6.78 1.91
C LEU A 285 -14.79 5.38 1.30
N LEU A 286 -15.82 4.53 1.47
CA LEU A 286 -15.80 3.17 0.94
C LEU A 286 -15.71 3.15 -0.58
N SER A 287 -16.45 4.03 -1.27
CA SER A 287 -16.40 4.16 -2.73
C SER A 287 -15.01 4.54 -3.22
N ASN A 288 -14.38 5.51 -2.58
CA ASN A 288 -13.02 5.95 -2.90
C ASN A 288 -11.98 4.86 -2.61
N TRP A 289 -12.14 4.13 -1.51
CA TRP A 289 -11.27 3.02 -1.14
C TRP A 289 -11.31 1.90 -2.18
N VAL A 290 -12.50 1.46 -2.60
CA VAL A 290 -12.64 0.40 -3.61
C VAL A 290 -12.23 0.86 -5.02
N ALA A 291 -12.27 2.17 -5.28
CA ALA A 291 -11.70 2.79 -6.47
C ALA A 291 -10.15 2.79 -6.48
N GLY A 292 -9.51 2.31 -5.41
CA GLY A 292 -8.06 2.15 -5.33
C GLY A 292 -7.30 3.39 -4.86
N LEU A 293 -8.00 4.41 -4.36
CA LEU A 293 -7.34 5.56 -3.73
C LEU A 293 -6.63 5.12 -2.43
N GLY A 294 -5.51 5.77 -2.14
CA GLY A 294 -4.85 5.64 -0.84
C GLY A 294 -5.76 6.12 0.29
N VAL A 295 -5.62 5.58 1.50
CA VAL A 295 -6.50 5.89 2.65
C VAL A 295 -6.70 7.39 2.88
N GLU A 296 -5.62 8.18 2.90
CA GLU A 296 -5.71 9.64 3.08
C GLU A 296 -6.44 10.33 1.93
N ALA A 297 -6.14 9.93 0.69
CA ALA A 297 -6.80 10.45 -0.50
C ALA A 297 -8.28 10.05 -0.57
N ALA A 298 -8.63 8.86 -0.07
CA ALA A 298 -10.00 8.39 0.02
C ALA A 298 -10.81 9.15 1.08
N LEU A 299 -10.17 9.44 2.22
CA LEU A 299 -10.79 10.11 3.36
C LEU A 299 -10.96 11.61 3.13
N ALA A 300 -9.99 12.29 2.53
CA ALA A 300 -9.99 13.74 2.34
C ALA A 300 -11.32 14.32 1.80
N PRO A 301 -11.90 13.83 0.68
CA PRO A 301 -13.20 14.31 0.21
C PRO A 301 -14.37 13.85 1.10
N ALA A 302 -14.26 12.68 1.73
CA ALA A 302 -15.33 12.13 2.58
C ALA A 302 -15.53 12.95 3.86
N GLN A 303 -14.45 13.50 4.42
CA GLN A 303 -14.49 14.32 5.65
C GLN A 303 -14.43 15.83 5.40
N ALA A 304 -14.64 16.27 4.16
CA ALA A 304 -14.61 17.67 3.78
C ALA A 304 -15.64 18.48 4.59
N ALA A 305 -15.29 19.73 4.91
CA ALA A 305 -16.11 20.62 5.75
C ALA A 305 -17.60 20.69 5.33
N PRO A 306 -17.96 20.80 4.02
CA PRO A 306 -19.37 20.83 3.62
C PRO A 306 -20.19 19.57 3.95
N LEU A 307 -19.54 18.40 4.09
CA LEU A 307 -20.20 17.15 4.46
C LEU A 307 -20.20 16.91 5.97
N ARG A 308 -19.18 17.43 6.67
CA ARG A 308 -18.94 17.20 8.10
C ARG A 308 -19.61 18.26 8.99
N ASP A 309 -19.33 19.54 8.73
CA ASP A 309 -19.66 20.64 9.65
C ASP A 309 -21.17 20.80 9.90
N PRO A 310 -22.07 20.63 8.90
CA PRO A 310 -23.51 20.67 9.15
C PRO A 310 -23.99 19.57 10.12
N MET A 311 -23.40 18.36 10.03
CA MET A 311 -23.77 17.25 10.91
C MET A 311 -23.28 17.48 12.33
N ASP A 312 -22.04 17.96 12.48
CA ASP A 312 -21.48 18.33 13.79
C ASP A 312 -22.23 19.50 14.43
N GLN A 313 -22.63 20.50 13.64
CA GLN A 313 -23.44 21.61 14.13
C GLN A 313 -24.81 21.13 14.60
N PHE A 314 -25.50 20.30 13.81
CA PHE A 314 -26.79 19.70 14.20
C PHE A 314 -26.66 18.87 15.48
N ALA A 315 -25.61 18.06 15.61
CA ALA A 315 -25.37 17.28 16.81
C ALA A 315 -25.18 18.16 18.06
N ARG A 316 -24.48 19.29 17.93
CA ARG A 316 -24.30 20.25 19.04
C ARG A 316 -25.57 21.01 19.37
N SER A 317 -26.26 21.56 18.38
CA SER A 317 -27.39 22.47 18.60
C SER A 317 -28.72 21.77 18.88
N VAL A 318 -28.91 20.56 18.34
CA VAL A 318 -30.21 19.85 18.41
C VAL A 318 -30.13 18.61 19.29
N LEU A 319 -29.06 17.81 19.16
CA LEU A 319 -28.95 16.53 19.88
C LEU A 319 -28.27 16.63 21.25
N GLY A 320 -27.63 17.77 21.53
CA GLY A 320 -27.01 18.10 22.81
C GLY A 320 -25.62 17.51 23.02
N PHE A 321 -24.92 17.09 21.97
CA PHE A 321 -23.52 16.68 22.08
C PHE A 321 -22.63 17.91 22.29
N THR A 322 -21.85 17.97 23.36
CA THR A 322 -21.07 19.17 23.69
C THR A 322 -19.78 19.28 22.87
N ASP A 323 -19.27 18.16 22.36
CA ASP A 323 -17.96 18.07 21.71
C ASP A 323 -17.98 17.26 20.40
N ALA A 324 -19.12 17.26 19.69
CA ALA A 324 -19.20 16.70 18.33
C ALA A 324 -18.12 17.30 17.44
N ASP A 325 -17.30 16.44 16.85
CA ASP A 325 -16.20 16.78 16.00
C ASP A 325 -15.80 15.52 15.24
N SER A 326 -16.45 15.35 14.09
CA SER A 326 -16.37 14.13 13.31
C SER A 326 -15.12 14.04 12.44
N PHE A 327 -14.16 14.96 12.60
CA PHE A 327 -12.89 14.90 11.87
C PHE A 327 -12.21 13.55 12.14
N LYS A 328 -11.71 12.88 11.10
CA LYS A 328 -11.01 11.60 11.25
C LYS A 328 -9.53 11.75 10.99
N LEU A 329 -8.78 11.01 11.77
CA LEU A 329 -7.33 10.96 11.71
C LEU A 329 -6.92 9.60 11.18
N VAL A 330 -5.92 9.60 10.32
CA VAL A 330 -5.26 8.40 9.80
C VAL A 330 -4.02 8.16 10.65
N SER A 331 -3.82 6.93 11.08
CA SER A 331 -2.63 6.49 11.81
C SER A 331 -2.03 5.28 11.10
N GLY A 332 -0.70 5.24 10.96
CA GLY A 332 -0.01 4.22 10.16
C GLY A 332 0.14 4.64 8.69
N ASN A 333 0.00 3.70 7.76
CA ASN A 333 0.27 3.94 6.34
C ASN A 333 -0.92 4.63 5.62
N GLY A 334 -0.89 5.96 5.54
CA GLY A 334 -1.92 6.75 4.83
C GLY A 334 -1.99 6.54 3.32
N ALA A 335 -0.94 5.98 2.72
CA ALA A 335 -0.88 5.65 1.29
C ALA A 335 -1.36 4.22 0.98
N LEU A 336 -1.75 3.44 2.00
CA LEU A 336 -2.31 2.10 1.81
C LEU A 336 -3.49 2.16 0.82
N THR A 337 -3.51 1.28 -0.17
CA THR A 337 -4.62 1.13 -1.13
C THR A 337 -5.25 -0.25 -0.97
N ILE A 338 -6.46 -0.44 -1.51
CA ILE A 338 -7.15 -1.75 -1.45
C ILE A 338 -6.33 -2.89 -2.09
N GLY A 339 -5.43 -2.56 -3.01
CA GLY A 339 -4.54 -3.50 -3.70
C GLY A 339 -3.17 -3.69 -3.06
N ALA A 340 -2.82 -2.94 -2.02
CA ALA A 340 -1.54 -3.10 -1.35
C ALA A 340 -1.51 -4.38 -0.51
N LEU A 341 -0.37 -5.08 -0.52
CA LEU A 341 -0.11 -6.16 0.43
C LEU A 341 0.01 -5.59 1.85
N ALA A 342 -0.29 -6.42 2.83
CA ALA A 342 0.11 -6.13 4.20
C ALA A 342 1.64 -6.16 4.30
N THR A 343 2.21 -5.09 4.84
CA THR A 343 3.61 -4.98 5.25
C THR A 343 3.78 -5.40 6.69
#